data_AF-A0A8B7PQJ9-F1
#
_entry.id   AF-A0A8B7PQJ9-F1
#
_cell.length_a   1.000
_cell.length_b   1.000
_cell.length_c   1.000
_cell.angle_alpha   90.00
_cell.angle_beta   90.00
_cell.angle_gamma   90.00
#
_symmetry.space_group_name_H-M   'P 1'
#
loop_
_entity.id
_entity.type
_entity.pdbx_description
1 polymer ?
#
loop_
_entity_poly.entity_id
_entity_poly.type
_entity_poly.pdbx_seq_one_letter_code
_entity_poly.pdbx_strand_id
1 'polypeptide(L)'
;MMKLFLIAFFLFWSPSPSAPSAIMNAEMSITKEDGSSVGPSLEIQPGQGMNLTCTIEGYGLSLDLLWYEEGQVLRHQTSIEKSAFMQQHQLRLTYSDDCDRKFTCIYGDEDEVQLAKSTTIKCLG
;
A
#
# COMPACT_ATOMS: atom_id res chain seq x y z
N MET A 1 -46.93 43.05 28.93
CA MET A 1 -47.56 41.74 29.17
C MET A 1 -47.09 40.81 28.06
N MET A 2 -46.28 39.80 28.39
CA MET A 2 -45.63 38.93 27.41
C MET A 2 -46.07 37.48 27.68
N LYS A 3 -46.76 36.89 26.70
CA LYS A 3 -46.94 35.43 26.58
C LYS A 3 -46.50 35.10 25.16
N LEU A 4 -45.43 34.32 25.03
CA LEU A 4 -45.26 33.50 23.84
C LEU A 4 -44.44 32.26 24.19
N PHE A 5 -44.83 31.18 23.53
CA PHE A 5 -44.74 29.79 23.95
C PHE A 5 -43.35 29.17 23.73
N LEU A 6 -43.01 28.22 24.61
CA LEU A 6 -42.05 27.15 24.34
C LEU A 6 -42.58 26.23 23.24
N ILE A 7 -41.76 25.90 22.24
CA ILE A 7 -41.83 24.61 21.53
C ILE A 7 -40.40 24.10 21.31
N ALA A 8 -40.14 22.93 21.87
CA ALA A 8 -38.93 22.15 21.78
C ALA A 8 -38.71 21.61 20.36
N PHE A 9 -37.54 21.86 19.80
CA PHE A 9 -37.04 21.18 18.60
C PHE A 9 -36.24 19.94 19.05
N PHE A 10 -36.92 18.80 19.14
CA PHE A 10 -36.26 17.49 19.09
C PHE A 10 -36.36 16.96 17.65
N LEU A 11 -35.35 16.18 17.23
CA LEU A 11 -35.19 15.46 15.96
C LEU A 11 -34.69 16.37 14.82
N PHE A 12 -33.47 16.26 14.30
CA PHE A 12 -32.78 15.06 13.84
C PHE A 12 -31.29 15.06 14.23
N TRP A 13 -30.94 14.02 14.98
CA TRP A 13 -29.61 13.46 15.06
C TRP A 13 -29.25 12.96 13.65
N SER A 14 -28.17 13.47 13.06
CA SER A 14 -27.45 12.77 12.01
C SER A 14 -25.99 12.78 12.40
N PRO A 15 -25.53 11.82 13.23
CA PRO A 15 -24.11 11.55 13.27
C PRO A 15 -23.79 10.95 11.91
N SER A 16 -23.23 11.75 10.99
CA SER A 16 -22.59 11.19 9.82
C SER A 16 -21.47 10.31 10.34
N PRO A 17 -21.50 8.98 10.16
CA PRO A 17 -20.33 8.18 10.39
C PRO A 17 -19.45 8.45 9.17
N SER A 18 -18.60 9.48 9.25
CA SER A 18 -17.39 9.51 8.45
C SER A 18 -16.55 8.34 8.93
N ALA A 19 -16.85 7.15 8.41
CA ALA A 19 -16.00 5.99 8.56
C ALA A 19 -14.65 6.39 7.97
N PRO A 20 -13.56 6.41 8.76
CA PRO A 20 -12.25 6.57 8.16
C PRO A 20 -12.04 5.37 7.24
N SER A 21 -11.88 5.62 5.94
CA SER A 21 -11.33 4.62 5.03
C SER A 21 -9.97 4.23 5.60
N ALA A 22 -9.93 3.11 6.31
CA ALA A 22 -8.73 2.62 6.99
C ALA A 22 -7.80 2.08 5.91
N ILE A 23 -6.96 2.96 5.36
CA ILE A 23 -5.84 2.55 4.50
C ILE A 23 -4.76 2.01 5.43
N MET A 24 -4.52 0.71 5.38
CA MET A 24 -3.35 0.13 6.05
C MET A 24 -2.11 0.40 5.20
N ASN A 25 -1.10 1.01 5.83
CA ASN A 25 0.23 1.14 5.24
C ASN A 25 1.04 -0.09 5.63
N ALA A 26 1.36 -0.94 4.66
CA ALA A 26 2.22 -2.09 4.86
C ALA A 26 3.61 -1.79 4.26
N GLU A 27 4.65 -1.94 5.07
CA GLU A 27 6.03 -1.79 4.64
C GLU A 27 6.60 -3.14 4.23
N MET A 28 7.15 -3.22 3.02
CA MET A 28 7.94 -4.35 2.55
C MET A 28 9.39 -3.89 2.42
N SER A 29 10.25 -4.42 3.29
CA SER A 29 11.68 -4.10 3.29
C SER A 29 12.49 -5.08 2.41
N ILE A 30 13.41 -4.52 1.65
CA ILE A 30 14.40 -5.25 0.87
C ILE A 30 15.77 -5.02 1.53
N THR A 31 16.42 -6.09 1.99
CA THR A 31 17.76 -6.01 2.61
C THR A 31 18.83 -6.66 1.72
N LYS A 32 20.03 -6.10 1.81
CA LYS A 32 21.19 -6.23 0.92
C LYS A 32 22.06 -7.47 1.14
N GLU A 33 23.20 -7.45 0.46
CA GLU A 33 24.16 -8.50 0.08
C GLU A 33 24.73 -9.42 1.19
N ASP A 34 24.35 -9.25 2.45
CA ASP A 34 24.67 -10.19 3.54
C ASP A 34 23.48 -11.06 4.00
N GLY A 35 22.37 -11.02 3.27
CA GLY A 35 21.59 -12.23 3.01
C GLY A 35 20.35 -12.49 3.84
N SER A 36 19.64 -11.47 4.33
CA SER A 36 18.31 -11.70 4.90
C SER A 36 17.32 -10.58 4.72
N SER A 37 16.22 -10.89 4.03
CA SER A 37 14.90 -10.31 4.31
C SER A 37 13.83 -11.39 4.04
N VAL A 38 12.72 -11.39 4.79
CA VAL A 38 11.50 -12.21 4.55
C VAL A 38 10.37 -11.21 4.38
N GLY A 39 9.65 -11.30 3.26
CA GLY A 39 8.56 -10.36 2.96
C GLY A 39 7.34 -10.69 3.81
N PRO A 40 6.55 -9.70 4.24
CA PRO A 40 5.32 -10.01 4.95
C PRO A 40 4.31 -10.64 3.99
N SER A 41 3.72 -11.79 4.38
CA SER A 41 2.40 -12.18 3.90
C SER A 41 1.42 -11.20 4.55
N LEU A 42 0.65 -10.48 3.75
CA LEU A 42 -0.19 -9.38 4.23
C LEU A 42 -1.66 -9.73 4.06
N GLU A 43 -2.43 -9.41 5.09
CA GLU A 43 -3.87 -9.65 5.15
C GLU A 43 -4.63 -8.34 4.92
N ILE A 44 -5.57 -8.34 3.97
CA ILE A 44 -6.52 -7.24 3.74
C ILE A 44 -7.92 -7.71 4.19
N GLN A 45 -8.72 -6.84 4.81
CA GLN A 45 -10.12 -7.13 5.13
C GLN A 45 -11.09 -6.59 4.06
N PRO A 46 -12.32 -7.15 3.97
CA PRO A 46 -13.33 -6.65 3.04
C PRO A 46 -13.58 -5.14 3.18
N GLY A 47 -13.61 -4.44 2.04
CA GLY A 47 -13.83 -3.00 2.00
C GLY A 47 -12.62 -2.14 2.35
N GLN A 48 -11.44 -2.75 2.58
CA GLN A 48 -10.20 -2.03 2.81
C GLN A 48 -9.35 -1.93 1.53
N GLY A 49 -8.60 -0.83 1.44
CA GLY A 49 -7.46 -0.70 0.53
C GLY A 49 -6.17 -0.80 1.33
N MET A 50 -5.12 -1.34 0.71
CA MET A 50 -3.80 -1.45 1.32
C MET A 50 -2.76 -0.81 0.40
N ASN A 51 -1.79 -0.14 0.99
CA ASN A 51 -0.63 0.32 0.25
C ASN A 51 0.57 -0.56 0.56
N LEU A 52 1.09 -1.25 -0.45
CA LEU A 52 2.39 -1.89 -0.39
C LEU A 52 3.47 -0.85 -0.65
N THR A 53 4.43 -0.75 0.26
CA THR A 53 5.61 0.07 0.06
C THR A 53 6.81 -0.83 -0.14
N CYS A 54 7.55 -0.63 -1.22
CA CYS A 54 8.84 -1.25 -1.44
C CYS A 54 9.93 -0.20 -1.32
N THR A 55 10.96 -0.51 -0.55
CA THR A 55 12.08 0.39 -0.30
C THR A 55 13.39 -0.33 -0.55
N ILE A 56 14.31 0.33 -1.27
CA ILE A 56 15.71 -0.07 -1.36
C ILE A 56 16.60 1.07 -0.90
N GLU A 57 17.60 0.76 -0.07
CA GLU A 57 18.55 1.73 0.45
C GLU A 57 19.98 1.32 0.07
N GLY A 58 20.79 2.26 -0.42
CA GLY A 58 22.18 1.99 -0.73
C GLY A 58 22.91 3.03 -1.53
N TYR A 59 24.23 2.94 -1.55
CA TYR A 59 25.06 3.79 -2.39
C TYR A 59 25.02 3.33 -3.85
N GLY A 60 24.99 4.29 -4.78
CA GLY A 60 25.13 4.00 -6.21
C GLY A 60 23.90 3.35 -6.84
N LEU A 61 22.69 3.76 -6.43
CA LEU A 61 21.46 3.23 -7.01
C LEU A 61 21.28 3.74 -8.45
N SER A 62 21.62 2.91 -9.44
CA SER A 62 21.55 3.21 -10.87
C SER A 62 20.36 2.60 -11.60
N LEU A 63 19.70 1.59 -11.01
CA LEU A 63 18.51 0.95 -11.57
C LEU A 63 17.23 1.53 -10.99
N ASP A 64 16.09 1.17 -11.56
CA ASP A 64 14.77 1.56 -11.06
C ASP A 64 14.18 0.50 -10.13
N LEU A 65 13.45 0.96 -9.11
CA LEU A 65 12.65 0.12 -8.24
C LEU A 65 11.20 0.10 -8.75
N LEU A 66 10.70 -1.06 -9.17
CA LEU A 66 9.39 -1.19 -9.82
C LEU A 66 8.60 -2.39 -9.29
N TRP A 67 7.28 -2.26 -9.28
CA TRP A 67 6.35 -3.35 -8.99
C TRP A 67 5.95 -4.11 -10.25
N TYR A 68 5.93 -5.43 -10.14
CA TYR A 68 5.60 -6.39 -11.18
C TYR A 68 4.53 -7.38 -10.71
N GLU A 69 3.78 -7.87 -11.66
CA GLU A 69 2.88 -9.01 -11.53
C GLU A 69 2.98 -9.88 -12.78
N GLU A 70 3.10 -11.19 -12.61
CA GLU A 70 3.18 -12.13 -13.74
C GLU A 70 4.25 -11.75 -14.79
N GLY A 71 5.33 -11.10 -14.32
CA GLY A 71 6.42 -10.63 -15.17
C GLY A 71 6.19 -9.28 -15.83
N GLN A 72 5.04 -8.63 -15.67
CA GLN A 72 4.74 -7.32 -16.26
C GLN A 72 4.82 -6.18 -15.23
N VAL A 73 5.36 -5.03 -15.66
CA VAL A 73 5.38 -3.80 -14.85
C VAL A 73 3.95 -3.31 -14.59
N LEU A 74 3.61 -3.12 -13.32
CA LEU A 74 2.32 -2.57 -12.93
C LEU A 74 2.24 -1.07 -13.21
N ARG A 75 1.20 -0.64 -13.91
CA ARG A 75 1.02 0.77 -14.29
C ARG A 75 0.56 1.66 -13.13
N HIS A 76 -0.12 1.08 -12.14
CA HIS A 76 -0.73 1.80 -11.02
C HIS A 76 0.18 1.83 -9.77
N GLN A 77 1.47 2.07 -9.99
CA GLN A 77 2.45 2.26 -8.93
C GLN A 77 2.90 3.73 -8.86
N THR A 78 3.42 4.14 -7.71
CA THR A 78 3.84 5.53 -7.45
C THR A 78 5.25 5.56 -6.87
N SER A 79 6.14 6.33 -7.49
CA SER A 79 7.43 6.69 -6.87
C SER A 79 7.15 7.63 -5.70
N ILE A 80 7.49 7.21 -4.49
CA ILE A 80 7.34 8.02 -3.27
C ILE A 80 8.61 8.85 -3.05
N GLU A 81 9.76 8.19 -3.17
CA GLU A 81 11.06 8.83 -2.96
C GLU A 81 12.11 8.25 -3.90
N LYS A 82 12.98 9.10 -4.42
CA LYS A 82 14.16 8.71 -5.19
C LYS A 82 15.30 9.67 -4.87
N SER A 83 16.33 9.16 -4.23
CA SER A 83 17.55 9.87 -3.86
C SER A 83 18.78 9.07 -4.28
N ALA A 84 19.98 9.62 -4.04
CA ALA A 84 21.23 8.92 -4.31
C ALA A 84 21.44 7.67 -3.43
N PHE A 85 20.69 7.58 -2.33
CA PHE A 85 20.86 6.52 -1.33
C PHE A 85 19.61 5.68 -1.09
N MET A 86 18.48 6.02 -1.69
CA MET A 86 17.20 5.39 -1.41
C MET A 86 16.26 5.50 -2.59
N GLN A 87 15.51 4.44 -2.88
CA GLN A 87 14.31 4.51 -3.71
C GLN A 87 13.14 3.84 -2.99
N GLN A 88 11.97 4.42 -3.14
CA GLN A 88 10.74 3.92 -2.55
C GLN A 88 9.59 3.99 -3.56
N HIS A 89 8.95 2.86 -3.78
CA HIS A 89 7.81 2.73 -4.70
C HIS A 89 6.62 2.10 -3.98
N GLN A 90 5.45 2.69 -4.19
CA GLN A 90 4.19 2.27 -3.59
C GLN A 90 3.26 1.65 -4.63
N LEU A 91 2.62 0.54 -4.28
CA LEU A 91 1.54 -0.09 -5.03
C LEU A 91 0.27 -0.04 -4.19
N ARG A 92 -0.81 0.47 -4.77
CA ARG A 92 -2.12 0.48 -4.13
C ARG A 92 -2.89 -0.77 -4.49
N LEU A 93 -3.47 -1.40 -3.48
CA LEU A 93 -4.25 -2.62 -3.59
C LEU A 93 -5.66 -2.42 -3.06
N THR A 94 -6.58 -3.18 -3.61
CA THR A 94 -8.01 -3.18 -3.28
C THR A 94 -8.42 -4.61 -2.97
N TYR A 95 -9.10 -4.82 -1.83
CA TYR A 95 -9.44 -6.16 -1.33
C TYR A 95 -9.96 -7.11 -2.42
N SER A 96 -11.05 -6.77 -3.12
CA SER A 96 -11.72 -7.70 -4.06
C SER A 96 -10.88 -8.10 -5.27
N ASP A 97 -10.04 -7.19 -5.76
CA ASP A 97 -9.37 -7.34 -7.06
C ASP A 97 -7.98 -7.94 -6.90
N ASP A 98 -7.38 -7.80 -5.71
CA ASP A 98 -5.99 -8.11 -5.45
C ASP A 98 -5.78 -9.36 -4.56
N CYS A 99 -6.86 -10.05 -4.14
CA CYS A 99 -6.77 -11.28 -3.36
C CYS A 99 -5.99 -12.40 -4.08
N ASP A 100 -5.18 -13.12 -3.31
CA ASP A 100 -4.36 -14.28 -3.74
C ASP A 100 -3.37 -13.98 -4.87
N ARG A 101 -3.25 -12.72 -5.29
CA ARG A 101 -2.28 -12.27 -6.28
C ARG A 101 -0.92 -12.10 -5.64
N LYS A 102 0.11 -12.34 -6.45
CA LYS A 102 1.51 -12.26 -6.05
C LYS A 102 2.14 -11.04 -6.73
N PHE A 103 2.58 -10.11 -5.92
CA PHE A 103 3.26 -8.91 -6.37
C PHE A 103 4.75 -9.03 -6.09
N THR A 104 5.58 -8.57 -7.03
CA THR A 104 7.03 -8.61 -6.92
C THR A 104 7.59 -7.21 -7.10
N CYS A 105 8.28 -6.70 -6.10
CA CYS A 105 9.09 -5.50 -6.25
C CYS A 105 10.48 -5.89 -6.74
N ILE A 106 10.95 -5.25 -7.80
CA ILE A 106 12.22 -5.52 -8.46
C ILE A 106 13.03 -4.22 -8.49
N TYR A 107 14.29 -4.29 -8.08
CA TYR A 107 15.30 -3.29 -8.37
C TYR A 107 16.08 -3.76 -9.60
N GLY A 108 15.79 -3.13 -10.74
CA GLY A 108 16.15 -3.59 -12.07
C GLY A 108 14.94 -3.70 -13.01
N ASP A 109 15.15 -4.42 -14.10
CA ASP A 109 14.12 -4.68 -15.11
C ASP A 109 14.03 -6.18 -15.43
N GLU A 110 13.28 -6.54 -16.47
CA GLU A 110 13.09 -7.94 -16.91
C GLU A 110 14.40 -8.59 -17.40
N ASP A 111 15.36 -7.79 -17.88
CA ASP A 111 16.63 -8.25 -18.46
C ASP A 111 17.77 -8.24 -17.43
N GLU A 112 17.78 -7.26 -16.52
CA GLU A 112 18.78 -7.10 -15.45
C GLU A 112 18.11 -6.95 -14.07
N VAL A 113 17.82 -8.08 -13.44
CA VAL A 113 17.32 -8.13 -12.05
C VAL A 113 18.49 -8.17 -11.07
N GLN A 114 18.70 -7.09 -10.31
CA GLN A 114 19.67 -7.11 -9.22
C GLN A 114 19.06 -7.61 -7.91
N LEU A 115 17.81 -7.22 -7.61
CA LEU A 115 17.15 -7.64 -6.38
C LEU A 115 15.65 -7.73 -6.58
N ALA A 116 15.03 -8.77 -6.04
CA ALA A 116 13.59 -8.98 -6.16
C ALA A 116 12.99 -9.48 -4.85
N LYS A 117 11.78 -8.98 -4.55
CA LYS A 117 11.01 -9.38 -3.38
C LYS A 117 9.55 -9.57 -3.74
N SER A 118 9.02 -10.76 -3.45
CA SER A 118 7.60 -11.04 -3.67
C SER A 118 6.80 -11.10 -2.37
N THR A 119 5.53 -10.67 -2.44
CA THR A 119 4.50 -10.94 -1.43
C THR A 119 3.24 -11.47 -2.11
N THR A 120 2.49 -12.30 -1.38
CA THR A 120 1.16 -12.74 -1.77
C THR A 120 0.15 -12.11 -0.83
N ILE A 121 -0.92 -11.58 -1.38
CA ILE A 121 -2.00 -10.97 -0.62
C ILE A 121 -2.97 -12.04 -0.18
N LYS A 122 -3.25 -12.08 1.12
CA LYS A 122 -4.30 -12.92 1.69
C LYS A 122 -5.48 -12.06 2.09
N CYS A 123 -6.67 -12.59 1.86
CA CYS A 123 -7.91 -11.91 2.16
C CYS A 123 -8.65 -12.70 3.24
N LEU A 124 -9.02 -12.02 4.32
CA LEU A 124 -9.83 -12.62 5.37
C LEU A 124 -11.30 -12.58 4.96
N GLY A 125 -11.88 -13.76 4.72
CA GLY A 125 -13.30 -13.94 4.41
C GLY A 125 -14.20 -13.95 5.63
#